data_AF-A0A4R9JUP7-F1
#
_entry.id   AF-A0A4R9JUP7-F1
#
_cell.length_a   1.000
_cell.length_b   1.000
_cell.length_c   1.000
_cell.angle_alpha   90.00
_cell.angle_beta   90.00
_cell.angle_gamma   90.00
#
_symmetry.space_group_name_H-M   'P 1'
#
loop_
_entity.id
_entity.type
_entity.pdbx_description
1 polymer ?
#
loop_
_entity_poly.entity_id
_entity_poly.type
_entity_poly.pdbx_seq_one_letter_code
_entity_poly.pdbx_strand_id
1 'polypeptide(L)'
;MRVGFCSLFLGLILSISCGSPFSFRSACYERNQCSTIEGACFLRNDVFYRVSTGATEYSNADLAALASSCLGLEKVCRKNCESGTIF
;
A
#
# COMPACT_ATOMS: atom_id res chain seq x y z
N MET A 1 5.04 -18.94 -40.26
CA MET A 1 5.46 -19.50 -38.96
C MET A 1 5.86 -18.36 -38.03
N ARG A 2 5.20 -18.30 -36.86
CA ARG A 2 5.65 -17.74 -35.57
C ARG A 2 6.32 -16.35 -35.55
N VAL A 3 5.50 -15.32 -35.33
CA VAL A 3 5.87 -14.20 -34.45
C VAL A 3 4.68 -13.92 -33.51
N GLY A 4 4.32 -14.92 -32.72
CA GLY A 4 3.24 -14.83 -31.75
C GLY A 4 3.66 -15.61 -30.54
N PHE A 5 4.27 -14.94 -29.56
CA PHE A 5 4.33 -15.36 -28.15
C PHE A 5 5.07 -14.38 -27.24
N CYS A 6 5.89 -13.45 -27.78
CA CYS A 6 6.75 -12.60 -26.93
C CYS A 6 6.12 -11.25 -26.50
N SER A 7 5.12 -10.73 -27.24
CA SER A 7 4.61 -9.37 -27.00
C SER A 7 3.45 -9.28 -25.99
N LEU A 8 2.85 -10.40 -25.58
CA LEU A 8 1.68 -10.44 -24.68
C LEU A 8 2.08 -10.51 -23.19
N PHE A 9 3.26 -11.04 -22.89
CA PHE A 9 3.75 -11.17 -21.51
C PHE A 9 4.27 -9.84 -20.92
N LEU A 10 4.81 -8.93 -21.73
CA LEU A 10 5.22 -7.61 -21.25
C LEU A 10 4.05 -6.71 -20.85
N GLY A 11 2.88 -6.85 -21.49
CA GLY A 11 1.67 -6.13 -21.09
C GLY A 11 1.14 -6.57 -19.73
N LEU A 12 1.32 -7.85 -19.37
CA LEU A 12 0.92 -8.39 -18.08
C LEU A 12 1.83 -7.89 -16.95
N ILE A 13 3.15 -7.76 -17.20
CA ILE A 13 4.13 -7.29 -16.21
C ILE A 13 3.93 -5.79 -15.89
N LEU A 14 3.46 -5.00 -16.86
CA LEU A 14 3.09 -3.59 -16.65
C LEU A 14 1.78 -3.43 -15.86
N SER A 15 0.95 -4.46 -15.76
CA SER A 15 -0.31 -4.43 -14.99
C SER A 15 -0.11 -4.61 -13.48
N ILE A 16 1.09 -5.04 -13.08
CA ILE A 16 1.53 -5.22 -11.69
C ILE A 16 2.32 -3.98 -11.22
N SER A 17 2.71 -3.11 -12.16
CA SER A 17 3.35 -1.84 -11.88
C SER A 17 2.25 -0.81 -11.59
N CYS A 18 2.33 -0.19 -10.43
CA CYS A 18 1.44 0.87 -9.97
C CYS A 18 1.14 1.88 -11.10
N GLY A 19 -0.14 2.06 -11.46
CA GLY A 19 -0.56 3.10 -12.41
C GLY A 19 -0.92 2.61 -13.82
N SER A 20 -1.91 1.73 -13.94
CA SER A 20 -2.76 1.76 -15.14
C SER A 20 -3.74 2.93 -14.97
N PRO A 21 -3.76 3.93 -15.87
CA PRO A 21 -4.67 5.08 -15.78
C PRO A 21 -6.15 4.72 -16.08
N PHE A 22 -6.48 3.43 -16.20
CA PHE A 22 -7.77 2.92 -16.67
C PHE A 22 -8.36 1.84 -15.75
N SER A 23 -8.32 2.05 -14.43
CA SER A 23 -8.95 1.13 -13.46
C SER A 23 -9.99 1.85 -12.63
N PHE A 24 -11.18 1.27 -12.48
CA PHE A 24 -12.25 1.83 -11.65
C PHE A 24 -11.72 2.16 -10.24
N ARG A 25 -12.13 3.32 -9.71
CA ARG A 25 -11.67 3.86 -8.41
C ARG A 25 -11.81 2.86 -7.26
N SER A 26 -12.90 2.08 -7.26
CA SER A 26 -13.17 0.99 -6.30
C SER A 26 -12.11 -0.13 -6.37
N ALA A 27 -11.71 -0.53 -7.57
CA ALA A 27 -10.68 -1.54 -7.77
C ALA A 27 -9.29 -1.06 -7.28
N CYS A 28 -9.00 0.25 -7.37
CA CYS A 28 -7.76 0.81 -6.82
C CYS A 28 -7.72 0.76 -5.29
N TYR A 29 -8.84 1.09 -4.63
CA TYR A 29 -8.93 1.02 -3.17
C TYR A 29 -8.75 -0.40 -2.63
N GLU A 30 -9.35 -1.38 -3.31
CA GLU A 30 -9.28 -2.78 -2.92
C GLU A 30 -7.89 -3.38 -3.18
N ARG A 31 -7.29 -3.11 -4.36
CA ARG A 31 -5.94 -3.59 -4.70
C ARG A 31 -4.85 -3.01 -3.80
N ASN A 32 -4.95 -1.73 -3.44
CA ASN A 32 -3.99 -1.09 -2.53
C ASN A 32 -4.34 -1.31 -1.05
N GLN A 33 -5.43 -2.03 -0.77
CA GLN A 33 -5.91 -2.31 0.58
C GLN A 33 -5.98 -1.05 1.44
N CYS A 34 -6.47 0.06 0.86
CA CYS A 34 -6.39 1.38 1.51
C CYS A 34 -7.07 1.40 2.89
N SER A 35 -8.08 0.54 3.12
CA SER A 35 -8.78 0.44 4.41
C SER A 35 -7.96 -0.24 5.52
N THR A 36 -6.96 -1.05 5.19
CA THR A 36 -6.15 -1.80 6.17
C THR A 36 -4.69 -1.34 6.21
N ILE A 37 -4.32 -0.37 5.37
CA ILE A 37 -2.93 0.09 5.20
C ILE A 37 -2.34 0.68 6.49
N GLU A 38 -3.14 1.40 7.29
CA GLU A 38 -2.68 1.99 8.55
C GLU A 38 -2.41 0.90 9.60
N GLY A 39 -3.30 -0.09 9.71
CA GLY A 39 -3.12 -1.25 10.59
C GLY A 39 -1.92 -2.11 10.18
N ALA A 40 -1.72 -2.33 8.88
CA ALA A 40 -0.56 -3.06 8.37
C ALA A 40 0.76 -2.32 8.61
N CYS A 41 0.75 -0.99 8.47
CA CYS A 41 1.89 -0.13 8.83
C CYS A 41 2.20 -0.25 10.32
N PHE A 42 1.18 -0.15 11.17
CA PHE A 42 1.35 -0.27 12.62
C PHE A 42 1.93 -1.63 13.00
N LEU A 43 1.43 -2.73 12.42
CA LEU A 43 1.93 -4.08 12.71
C LEU A 43 3.42 -4.25 12.33
N ARG A 44 3.84 -3.67 11.21
CA ARG A 44 5.26 -3.73 10.78
C ARG A 44 6.14 -2.91 11.72
N ASN A 45 5.68 -1.72 12.08
CA ASN A 45 6.41 -0.85 13.00
C ASN A 45 6.48 -1.45 14.42
N ASP A 46 5.41 -2.13 14.86
CA ASP A 46 5.39 -2.88 16.11
C ASP A 46 6.46 -3.98 16.12
N VAL A 47 6.46 -4.85 15.10
CA VAL A 47 7.47 -5.91 15.00
C VAL A 47 8.88 -5.32 15.01
N PHE A 48 9.11 -4.24 14.26
CA PHE A 48 10.40 -3.57 14.24
C PHE A 48 10.78 -2.99 15.61
N TYR A 49 9.84 -2.34 16.31
CA TYR A 49 10.05 -1.79 17.65
C TYR A 49 10.39 -2.90 18.65
N ARG A 50 9.63 -4.01 18.67
CA ARG A 50 9.88 -5.14 19.57
C ARG A 50 11.22 -5.81 19.29
N VAL A 51 11.59 -5.98 18.03
CA VAL A 51 12.88 -6.59 17.65
C VAL A 51 14.05 -5.68 17.99
N SER A 52 13.91 -4.36 17.80
CA SER A 52 14.99 -3.40 18.04
C SER A 52 15.19 -3.07 19.52
N THR A 53 14.12 -3.06 20.32
CA THR A 53 14.17 -2.68 21.74
C THR A 53 14.13 -3.87 22.69
N GLY A 54 13.62 -5.03 22.25
CA GLY A 54 13.33 -6.17 23.13
C GLY A 54 12.15 -5.92 24.09
N ALA A 55 11.42 -4.81 23.95
CA ALA A 55 10.36 -4.44 24.86
C ALA A 55 9.07 -5.23 24.59
N THR A 56 8.40 -5.66 25.66
CA THR A 56 7.08 -6.32 25.60
C THR A 56 5.91 -5.34 25.63
N GLU A 57 6.16 -4.13 26.12
CA GLU A 57 5.19 -3.05 26.27
C GLU A 57 5.76 -1.73 25.70
N TYR A 58 4.86 -0.82 25.32
CA TYR A 58 5.24 0.50 24.82
C TYR A 58 5.18 1.53 25.95
N SER A 59 6.13 2.46 25.95
CA SER A 59 5.90 3.75 26.60
C SER A 59 4.80 4.53 25.87
N ASN A 60 4.06 5.38 26.58
CA ASN A 60 3.05 6.26 25.96
C ASN A 60 3.64 7.12 24.83
N ALA A 61 4.91 7.53 24.95
CA ALA A 61 5.60 8.29 23.92
C ALA A 61 5.88 7.46 22.66
N ASP A 62 6.32 6.21 22.84
CA ASP A 62 6.63 5.32 21.73
C ASP A 62 5.37 4.87 21.00
N LEU A 63 4.30 4.58 21.73
CA LEU A 63 2.99 4.24 21.15
C LEU A 63 2.46 5.39 20.29
N ALA A 64 2.56 6.63 20.79
CA ALA A 64 2.15 7.81 20.03
C ALA A 64 3.01 8.00 18.77
N ALA A 65 4.32 7.76 18.85
CA ALA A 65 5.22 7.82 17.70
C ALA A 65 4.88 6.73 16.65
N LEU A 66 4.64 5.49 17.08
CA LEU A 66 4.27 4.36 16.23
C LEU A 66 2.93 4.61 15.53
N ALA A 67 1.92 5.06 16.27
CA ALA A 67 0.59 5.34 15.72
C ALA A 67 0.61 6.53 14.76
N SER A 68 1.27 7.64 15.14
CA SER A 68 1.33 8.86 14.31
C SER A 68 2.08 8.65 13.00
N SER A 69 3.08 7.76 12.97
CA SER A 69 3.83 7.42 11.76
C SER A 69 2.97 6.75 10.68
N CYS A 70 1.87 6.09 11.10
CA CYS A 70 0.97 5.37 10.19
C CYS A 70 -0.33 6.12 9.92
N LEU A 71 -0.60 7.19 10.68
CA LEU A 71 -1.85 7.93 10.65
C LEU A 71 -1.93 8.80 9.40
N GLY A 72 -2.98 8.62 8.61
CA GLY A 72 -3.21 9.35 7.36
C GLY A 72 -2.76 8.61 6.09
N LEU A 73 -2.15 7.42 6.20
CA LEU A 73 -1.85 6.60 5.02
C LEU A 73 -3.13 6.20 4.28
N GLU A 74 -4.25 5.96 4.96
CA GLU A 74 -5.52 5.67 4.28
C GLU A 74 -5.94 6.85 3.40
N LYS A 75 -5.87 8.08 3.95
CA LYS A 75 -6.26 9.30 3.22
C LYS A 75 -5.35 9.56 2.02
N VAL A 76 -4.04 9.34 2.18
CA VAL A 76 -3.07 9.45 1.09
C VAL A 76 -3.32 8.39 0.02
N CYS A 77 -3.54 7.14 0.42
CA CYS A 77 -3.89 6.03 -0.47
C CYS A 77 -5.15 6.32 -1.27
N ARG A 78 -6.20 6.83 -0.60
CA ARG A 78 -7.43 7.24 -1.26
C ARG A 78 -7.12 8.33 -2.29
N LYS A 79 -6.50 9.45 -1.89
CA LYS A 79 -6.15 10.55 -2.80
C LYS A 79 -5.34 10.11 -4.02
N ASN A 80 -4.39 9.18 -3.86
CA ASN A 80 -3.64 8.64 -4.99
C ASN A 80 -4.53 7.85 -5.97
N CYS A 81 -5.48 7.07 -5.45
CA CYS A 81 -6.50 6.42 -6.27
C CYS A 81 -7.52 7.40 -6.86
N GLU A 82 -7.77 8.55 -6.23
CA GLU A 82 -8.63 9.62 -6.76
C GLU A 82 -7.96 10.40 -7.88
N SER A 83 -6.66 10.62 -7.78
CA SER A 83 -5.89 11.40 -8.74
C SER A 83 -5.56 10.62 -10.03
N GLY A 84 -5.86 9.32 -10.07
CA GLY A 84 -5.56 8.42 -11.18
C GLY A 84 -6.73 8.10 -12.13
N THR A 85 -7.90 8.70 -11.95
CA THR A 85 -9.11 8.36 -12.75
C THR A 85 -9.55 9.48 -13.68
N ILE A 86 -9.63 9.19 -14.99
CA ILE A 86 -10.51 9.90 -15.94
C ILE A 86 -11.96 9.60 -15.52
N PHE A 87 -12.81 10.64 -15.56
CA PHE A 87 -14.23 10.64 -15.22
C PHE A 87 -15.02 9.43 -15.74
#